data_AF-A0A286SBR2-F1
#
_entry.id   AF-A0A286SBR2-F1
#
_cell.length_a   1.000
_cell.length_b   1.000
_cell.length_c   1.000
_cell.angle_alpha   90.00
_cell.angle_beta   90.00
_cell.angle_gamma   90.00
#
_symmetry.space_group_name_H-M   'P 1'
#
loop_
_entity.id
_entity.type
_entity.pdbx_description
1 polymer ?
#
loop_
_entity_poly.entity_id
_entity_poly.type
_entity_poly.pdbx_seq_one_letter_code
_entity_poly.pdbx_strand_id
1 'polypeptide(L)'
;SICEELEGTARRLIKENGLESGLAFPTGCSLNHVAAHYTPNAGDSTVIGVDDVCKIDFGTHVNGRIIDCAYTHTFNPKYDKLKEAVREATETGIREAGIDARLCDIGAAIQETMESYEVELDGKTYQVKAIRNLNGHSIDQYRIHAGKTVPIVKGGEATMMEENEVYAIETFGSTGRGQ
;
A
#
# COMPACT_ATOMS: atom_id res chain seq x y z
N SER A 1 9.61 16.57 -11.61
CA SER A 1 9.70 15.91 -10.29
C SER A 1 9.64 14.39 -10.46
N ILE A 2 9.81 13.59 -9.40
CA ILE A 2 9.68 12.12 -9.49
C ILE A 2 8.27 11.72 -9.96
N CYS A 3 7.23 12.37 -9.45
CA CYS A 3 5.84 12.09 -9.86
C CYS A 3 5.61 12.44 -11.34
N GLU A 4 6.07 13.61 -11.81
CA GLU A 4 5.90 14.00 -13.22
C GLU A 4 6.58 13.01 -14.19
N GLU A 5 7.79 12.53 -13.87
CA GLU A 5 8.50 11.56 -14.70
C GLU A 5 7.79 10.19 -14.70
N LEU A 6 7.36 9.73 -13.53
CA LEU A 6 6.62 8.48 -13.38
C LEU A 6 5.31 8.53 -14.16
N GLU A 7 4.52 9.59 -13.96
CA GLU A 7 3.23 9.74 -14.64
C GLU A 7 3.39 9.95 -16.14
N GLY A 8 4.41 10.70 -16.60
CA GLY A 8 4.71 10.85 -18.02
C GLY A 8 5.02 9.51 -18.67
N THR A 9 5.78 8.64 -17.99
CA THR A 9 6.02 7.27 -18.42
C THR A 9 4.76 6.42 -18.39
N ALA A 10 3.99 6.47 -17.31
CA ALA A 10 2.76 5.68 -17.16
C ALA A 10 1.72 6.03 -18.23
N ARG A 11 1.48 7.33 -18.50
CA ARG A 11 0.57 7.80 -19.58
C ARG A 11 0.98 7.25 -20.95
N ARG A 12 2.29 7.27 -21.25
CA ARG A 12 2.82 6.74 -22.52
C ARG A 12 2.65 5.23 -22.65
N LEU A 13 2.94 4.48 -21.59
CA LEU A 13 2.87 3.02 -21.61
C LEU A 13 1.42 2.50 -21.62
N ILE A 14 0.52 3.16 -20.87
CA ILE A 14 -0.91 2.80 -20.84
C ILE A 14 -1.68 3.25 -22.09
N LYS A 15 -1.04 4.08 -22.94
CA LYS A 15 -1.66 4.75 -24.09
C LYS A 15 -2.90 5.52 -23.66
N GLU A 16 -2.70 6.55 -22.84
CA GLU A 16 -3.78 7.35 -22.28
C GLU A 16 -4.78 7.80 -23.36
N ASN A 17 -6.07 7.52 -23.13
CA ASN A 17 -7.17 7.85 -24.01
C ASN A 17 -8.44 8.17 -23.21
N GLY A 18 -8.53 9.41 -22.71
CA GLY A 18 -9.69 9.85 -21.93
C GLY A 18 -9.99 8.91 -20.75
N LEU A 19 -11.22 8.39 -20.69
CA LEU A 19 -11.63 7.43 -19.65
C LEU A 19 -11.45 5.96 -20.08
N GLU A 20 -11.04 5.69 -21.32
CA GLU A 20 -10.81 4.32 -21.79
C GLU A 20 -9.48 3.75 -21.25
N SER A 21 -8.45 4.56 -21.12
CA SER A 21 -7.15 4.16 -20.56
C SER A 21 -6.44 5.35 -19.95
N GLY A 22 -5.83 5.17 -18.78
CA GLY A 22 -5.20 6.28 -18.07
C GLY A 22 -4.65 5.92 -16.70
N LEU A 23 -4.34 6.95 -15.92
CA LEU A 23 -3.94 6.83 -14.52
C LEU A 23 -5.19 6.70 -13.66
N ALA A 24 -5.25 5.71 -12.77
CA ALA A 24 -6.42 5.46 -11.93
C ALA A 24 -6.51 6.43 -10.75
N PHE A 25 -5.36 6.84 -10.22
CA PHE A 25 -5.23 7.78 -9.10
C PHE A 25 -3.85 8.45 -9.14
N PRO A 26 -3.63 9.57 -8.41
CA PRO A 26 -2.37 10.29 -8.41
C PRO A 26 -1.19 9.44 -7.90
N THR A 27 0.03 9.79 -8.31
CA THR A 27 1.24 9.14 -7.79
C THR A 27 1.50 9.55 -6.34
N GLY A 28 1.22 8.65 -5.41
CA GLY A 28 1.65 8.75 -4.02
C GLY A 28 3.17 8.62 -3.90
N CYS A 29 3.78 9.52 -3.14
CA CYS A 29 5.22 9.49 -2.80
C CYS A 29 5.43 9.87 -1.32
N SER A 30 4.61 9.29 -0.45
CA SER A 30 4.54 9.65 0.97
C SER A 30 5.87 9.36 1.67
N LEU A 31 6.38 10.33 2.44
CA LEU A 31 7.70 10.25 3.07
C LEU A 31 7.61 9.95 4.56
N ASN A 32 8.49 9.07 5.03
CA ASN A 32 8.73 8.80 6.45
C ASN A 32 7.44 8.43 7.20
N HIS A 33 7.06 9.24 8.20
CA HIS A 33 5.91 9.01 9.06
C HIS A 33 4.55 9.19 8.35
N VAL A 34 4.52 9.80 7.16
CA VAL A 34 3.31 9.89 6.33
C VAL A 34 3.16 8.59 5.56
N ALA A 35 2.15 7.78 5.87
CA ALA A 35 2.00 6.44 5.31
C ALA A 35 1.47 6.44 3.86
N ALA A 36 0.45 7.24 3.57
CA ALA A 36 -0.26 7.26 2.29
C ALA A 36 -0.81 8.67 1.96
N HIS A 37 -1.33 8.81 0.74
CA HIS A 37 -2.09 9.98 0.24
C HIS A 37 -1.34 11.31 0.16
N TYR A 38 0.00 11.30 0.19
CA TYR A 38 0.79 12.49 -0.15
C TYR A 38 1.31 12.41 -1.58
N THR A 39 1.05 13.46 -2.35
CA THR A 39 1.67 13.80 -3.63
C THR A 39 1.93 15.31 -3.65
N PRO A 40 3.05 15.81 -4.21
CA PRO A 40 3.38 17.22 -4.16
C PRO A 40 2.39 18.07 -4.94
N ASN A 41 1.95 19.18 -4.35
CA ASN A 41 1.22 20.24 -5.06
C ASN A 41 2.19 21.18 -5.78
N ALA A 42 1.66 22.05 -6.66
CA ALA A 42 2.46 23.09 -7.28
C ALA A 42 3.16 23.97 -6.24
N GLY A 43 4.47 24.16 -6.40
CA GLY A 43 5.30 24.93 -5.46
C GLY A 43 5.85 24.13 -4.27
N ASP A 44 5.52 22.84 -4.16
CA ASP A 44 6.17 21.95 -3.20
C ASP A 44 7.66 21.80 -3.54
N SER A 45 8.51 22.17 -2.59
CA SER A 45 9.97 22.15 -2.71
C SER A 45 10.62 20.99 -1.97
N THR A 46 9.84 20.01 -1.51
CA THR A 46 10.32 18.81 -0.82
C THR A 46 11.27 18.01 -1.71
N VAL A 47 12.43 17.64 -1.16
CA VAL A 47 13.44 16.83 -1.83
C VAL A 47 13.63 15.53 -1.04
N ILE A 48 13.61 14.39 -1.73
CA ILE A 48 13.85 13.09 -1.11
C ILE A 48 15.32 12.98 -0.70
N GLY A 49 15.56 12.73 0.59
CA GLY A 49 16.87 12.51 1.18
C GLY A 49 17.30 11.03 1.23
N VAL A 50 18.58 10.79 1.54
CA VAL A 50 19.16 9.44 1.63
C VAL A 50 18.55 8.57 2.74
N ASP A 51 18.06 9.20 3.81
CA ASP A 51 17.43 8.53 4.95
C ASP A 51 15.91 8.46 4.87
N ASP A 52 15.31 8.92 3.76
CA ASP A 52 13.87 8.90 3.59
C ASP A 52 13.35 7.49 3.25
N VAL A 53 12.18 7.18 3.81
CA VAL A 53 11.36 6.02 3.44
C VAL A 53 10.19 6.51 2.59
N CYS A 54 10.31 6.35 1.27
CA CYS A 54 9.33 6.84 0.30
C CYS A 54 8.43 5.70 -0.17
N LYS A 55 7.11 5.83 0.01
CA LYS A 55 6.14 4.86 -0.52
C LYS A 55 5.67 5.37 -1.87
N ILE A 56 6.04 4.65 -2.94
CA ILE A 56 5.60 4.92 -4.30
C ILE A 56 4.36 4.07 -4.56
N ASP A 57 3.25 4.75 -4.78
CA ASP A 57 1.93 4.13 -4.92
C ASP A 57 1.21 4.81 -6.09
N PHE A 58 0.91 4.07 -7.14
CA PHE A 58 0.32 4.64 -8.34
C PHE A 58 -0.56 3.62 -9.06
N GLY A 59 -1.60 4.11 -9.71
CA GLY A 59 -2.58 3.26 -10.37
C GLY A 59 -2.68 3.51 -11.86
N THR A 60 -3.01 2.46 -12.60
CA THR A 60 -3.37 2.53 -14.02
C THR A 60 -4.70 1.83 -14.25
N HIS A 61 -5.39 2.16 -15.34
CA HIS A 61 -6.60 1.44 -15.73
C HIS A 61 -6.76 1.30 -17.23
N VAL A 62 -7.52 0.27 -17.64
CA VAL A 62 -8.10 0.13 -18.97
C VAL A 62 -9.58 -0.21 -18.81
N ASN A 63 -10.46 0.57 -19.43
CA ASN A 63 -11.92 0.51 -19.32
C ASN A 63 -12.40 0.44 -17.86
N GLY A 64 -11.77 1.23 -16.99
CA GLY A 64 -12.04 1.27 -15.56
C GLY A 64 -11.59 0.06 -14.76
N ARG A 65 -10.89 -0.92 -15.37
CA ARG A 65 -10.26 -2.02 -14.63
C ARG A 65 -8.94 -1.51 -14.06
N ILE A 66 -8.97 -1.20 -12.77
CA ILE A 66 -7.88 -0.54 -12.07
C ILE A 66 -6.85 -1.58 -11.59
N ILE A 67 -5.58 -1.24 -11.76
CA ILE A 67 -4.47 -1.83 -11.02
C ILE A 67 -4.05 -0.81 -9.96
N ASP A 68 -4.12 -1.25 -8.70
CA ASP A 68 -3.60 -0.58 -7.53
C ASP A 68 -2.40 -1.39 -7.01
N CYS A 69 -1.22 -0.77 -6.99
CA CYS A 69 0.01 -1.44 -6.60
C CYS A 69 1.05 -0.41 -6.14
N ALA A 70 1.70 -0.74 -5.02
CA ALA A 70 2.67 0.12 -4.38
C ALA A 70 3.95 -0.62 -3.99
N TYR A 71 5.02 0.14 -3.79
CA TYR A 71 6.25 -0.36 -3.19
C TYR A 71 6.94 0.72 -2.36
N THR A 72 7.84 0.31 -1.47
CA THR A 72 8.65 1.23 -0.67
C THR A 72 10.07 1.37 -1.23
N HIS A 73 10.47 2.59 -1.53
CA HIS A 73 11.82 2.97 -1.91
C HIS A 73 12.60 3.51 -0.71
N THR A 74 13.83 3.02 -0.55
CA THR A 74 14.79 3.44 0.47
C THR A 74 16.18 3.43 -0.15
N PHE A 75 17.02 4.39 0.23
CA PHE A 75 18.45 4.38 -0.15
C PHE A 75 19.32 3.77 0.95
N ASN A 76 18.95 4.00 2.21
CA ASN A 76 19.68 3.46 3.35
C ASN A 76 19.21 2.02 3.68
N PRO A 77 20.12 1.03 3.71
CA PRO A 77 19.77 -0.37 4.02
C PRO A 77 19.29 -0.58 5.47
N LYS A 78 19.42 0.42 6.36
CA LYS A 78 18.89 0.33 7.74
C LYS A 78 17.39 0.00 7.79
N TYR A 79 16.65 0.30 6.73
CA TYR A 79 15.21 0.03 6.63
C TYR A 79 14.86 -1.31 5.96
N ASP A 80 15.84 -2.10 5.52
CA ASP A 80 15.58 -3.32 4.73
C ASP A 80 14.73 -4.33 5.50
N LYS A 81 15.02 -4.53 6.79
CA LYS A 81 14.24 -5.44 7.64
C LYS A 81 12.81 -4.93 7.90
N LEU A 82 12.61 -3.62 7.93
CA LEU A 82 11.25 -3.03 8.02
C LEU A 82 10.47 -3.26 6.72
N LYS A 83 11.13 -3.09 5.57
CA LYS A 83 10.52 -3.38 4.26
C LYS A 83 10.20 -4.86 4.09
N GLU A 84 11.09 -5.73 4.56
CA GLU A 84 10.89 -7.17 4.55
C GLU A 84 9.66 -7.57 5.38
N ALA A 85 9.53 -7.05 6.61
CA ALA A 85 8.36 -7.28 7.46
C ALA A 85 7.04 -6.92 6.75
N VAL A 86 6.99 -5.73 6.12
CA VAL A 86 5.79 -5.26 5.41
C VAL A 86 5.53 -6.07 4.15
N ARG A 87 6.57 -6.43 3.40
CA ARG A 87 6.44 -7.28 2.21
C ARG A 87 5.87 -8.65 2.57
N GLU A 88 6.43 -9.32 3.58
CA GLU A 88 5.94 -10.64 4.00
C GLU A 88 4.53 -10.61 4.58
N ALA A 89 4.18 -9.53 5.29
CA ALA A 89 2.82 -9.31 5.75
C ALA A 89 1.83 -9.15 4.57
N THR A 90 2.20 -8.39 3.54
CA THR A 90 1.40 -8.27 2.31
C THR A 90 1.30 -9.60 1.56
N GLU A 91 2.40 -10.33 1.39
CA GLU A 91 2.41 -11.65 0.75
C GLU A 91 1.56 -12.67 1.53
N THR A 92 1.55 -12.57 2.86
CA THR A 92 0.65 -13.37 3.70
C THR A 92 -0.80 -12.99 3.44
N GLY A 93 -1.15 -11.70 3.42
CA GLY A 93 -2.49 -11.26 3.07
C GLY A 93 -2.96 -11.79 1.70
N ILE A 94 -2.06 -11.78 0.70
CA ILE A 94 -2.34 -12.32 -0.65
C ILE A 94 -2.57 -13.83 -0.61
N ARG A 95 -1.76 -14.57 0.18
CA ARG A 95 -1.88 -16.03 0.30
C ARG A 95 -3.15 -16.46 1.04
N GLU A 96 -3.56 -15.72 2.06
CA GLU A 96 -4.77 -16.00 2.84
C GLU A 96 -6.05 -15.52 2.14
N ALA A 97 -5.94 -14.66 1.12
CA ALA A 97 -7.07 -14.20 0.34
C ALA A 97 -7.61 -15.30 -0.59
N GLY A 98 -8.94 -15.36 -0.72
CA GLY A 98 -9.61 -16.33 -1.57
C GLY A 98 -11.13 -16.28 -1.37
N ILE A 99 -11.86 -16.91 -2.28
CA ILE A 99 -13.32 -17.05 -2.17
C ILE A 99 -13.66 -17.68 -0.82
N ASP A 100 -14.69 -17.14 -0.16
CA ASP A 100 -15.16 -17.53 1.18
C ASP A 100 -14.18 -17.21 2.33
N ALA A 101 -13.00 -16.62 2.06
CA ALA A 101 -12.11 -16.16 3.11
C ALA A 101 -12.73 -14.98 3.87
N ARG A 102 -12.69 -15.04 5.20
CA ARG A 102 -13.18 -13.95 6.06
C ARG A 102 -12.13 -12.86 6.14
N LEU A 103 -12.53 -11.61 5.88
CA LEU A 103 -11.64 -10.45 5.90
C LEU A 103 -10.93 -10.28 7.25
N CYS A 104 -11.61 -10.56 8.36
CA CYS A 104 -11.00 -10.52 9.70
C CYS A 104 -9.87 -11.54 9.91
N ASP A 105 -9.93 -12.70 9.26
CA ASP A 105 -8.90 -13.75 9.41
C ASP A 105 -7.65 -13.35 8.64
N ILE A 106 -7.83 -12.80 7.43
CA ILE A 106 -6.73 -12.23 6.63
C ILE A 106 -6.02 -11.14 7.45
N GLY A 107 -6.78 -10.23 8.08
CA GLY A 107 -6.19 -9.19 8.93
C GLY A 107 -5.48 -9.71 10.17
N ALA A 108 -5.95 -10.81 10.76
CA ALA A 108 -5.25 -11.46 11.88
C ALA A 108 -3.93 -12.10 11.43
N ALA A 109 -3.91 -12.79 10.28
CA ALA A 109 -2.71 -13.40 9.73
C ALA A 109 -1.66 -12.34 9.32
N ILE A 110 -2.10 -11.26 8.66
CA ILE A 110 -1.25 -10.10 8.33
C ILE A 110 -0.60 -9.54 9.61
N GLN A 111 -1.38 -9.33 10.67
CA GLN A 111 -0.87 -8.79 11.92
C GLN A 111 0.15 -9.73 12.58
N GLU A 112 -0.15 -11.03 12.62
CA GLU A 112 0.76 -12.04 13.19
C GLU A 112 2.11 -12.02 12.46
N THR A 113 2.11 -12.03 11.13
CA THR A 113 3.32 -11.94 10.32
C THR A 113 4.05 -10.61 10.52
N MET A 114 3.34 -9.48 10.50
CA MET A 114 3.97 -8.17 10.67
C MET A 114 4.62 -8.03 12.06
N GLU A 115 3.91 -8.41 13.11
CA GLU A 115 4.33 -8.24 14.50
C GLU A 115 5.33 -9.30 14.97
N SER A 116 5.64 -10.32 14.16
CA SER A 116 6.76 -11.24 14.42
C SER A 116 8.12 -10.63 14.11
N TYR A 117 8.16 -9.46 13.47
CA TYR A 117 9.40 -8.75 13.14
C TYR A 117 9.80 -7.73 14.19
N GLU A 118 11.10 -7.73 14.51
CA GLU A 118 11.77 -6.65 15.23
C GLU A 118 12.84 -6.00 14.34
N VAL A 119 12.95 -4.68 14.40
CA VAL A 119 13.93 -3.89 13.64
C VAL A 119 14.73 -3.00 14.60
N GLU A 120 16.02 -2.82 14.32
CA GLU A 120 16.87 -1.84 15.01
C GLU A 120 17.10 -0.65 14.08
N LEU A 121 16.71 0.54 14.52
CA LEU A 121 16.93 1.79 13.80
C LEU A 121 17.60 2.78 14.76
N ASP A 122 18.78 3.26 14.36
CA ASP A 122 19.52 4.30 15.07
C ASP A 122 19.72 3.98 16.57
N GLY A 123 20.08 2.71 16.87
CA GLY A 123 20.35 2.23 18.22
C GLY A 123 19.11 1.93 19.08
N LYS A 124 17.91 1.93 18.48
CA LYS A 124 16.66 1.59 19.16
C LYS A 124 15.93 0.45 18.45
N THR A 125 15.49 -0.52 19.24
CA THR A 125 14.70 -1.66 18.76
C THR A 125 13.21 -1.34 18.78
N TYR A 126 12.52 -1.77 17.72
CA TYR A 126 11.08 -1.65 17.55
C TYR A 126 10.51 -2.99 17.10
N GLN A 127 9.45 -3.44 17.75
CA GLN A 127 8.52 -4.37 17.12
C GLN A 127 7.77 -3.61 16.02
N VAL A 128 7.71 -4.18 14.81
CA VAL A 128 6.96 -3.58 13.70
C VAL A 128 5.47 -3.68 14.00
N LYS A 129 4.73 -2.58 13.85
CA LYS A 129 3.29 -2.53 14.13
C LYS A 129 2.50 -2.25 12.86
N ALA A 130 1.45 -3.02 12.63
CA ALA A 130 0.48 -2.69 11.59
C ALA A 130 -0.24 -1.35 11.90
N ILE A 131 -0.44 -0.50 10.90
CA ILE A 131 -1.19 0.75 11.03
C ILE A 131 -2.69 0.42 11.02
N ARG A 132 -3.29 0.32 12.21
CA ARG A 132 -4.61 -0.32 12.39
C ARG A 132 -5.80 0.38 11.73
N ASN A 133 -5.65 1.63 11.32
CA ASN A 133 -6.65 2.44 10.63
C ASN A 133 -6.39 2.60 9.12
N LEU A 134 -5.42 1.85 8.58
CA LEU A 134 -5.25 1.65 7.14
C LEU A 134 -5.58 0.20 6.79
N ASN A 135 -6.10 -0.01 5.59
CA ASN A 135 -6.71 -1.26 5.16
C ASN A 135 -6.52 -1.41 3.66
N GLY A 136 -6.49 -2.65 3.16
CA GLY A 136 -6.79 -2.90 1.76
C GLY A 136 -8.27 -2.75 1.46
N HIS A 137 -8.67 -2.96 0.21
CA HIS A 137 -10.04 -2.72 -0.22
C HIS A 137 -10.43 -3.51 -1.47
N SER A 138 -11.74 -3.75 -1.63
CA SER A 138 -12.31 -4.21 -2.90
C SER A 138 -12.24 -3.10 -3.96
N ILE A 139 -12.07 -3.46 -5.23
CA ILE A 139 -12.00 -2.58 -6.40
C ILE A 139 -13.12 -2.97 -7.37
N ASP A 140 -13.80 -1.96 -7.92
CA ASP A 140 -14.82 -2.09 -8.96
C ASP A 140 -14.44 -1.29 -10.21
N GLN A 141 -15.20 -1.49 -11.28
CA GLN A 141 -15.00 -0.72 -12.51
C GLN A 141 -15.12 0.79 -12.24
N TYR A 142 -14.05 1.55 -12.51
CA TYR A 142 -13.93 2.99 -12.23
C TYR A 142 -14.08 3.38 -10.74
N ARG A 143 -13.99 2.42 -9.81
CA ARG A 143 -14.19 2.67 -8.38
C ARG A 143 -13.09 2.00 -7.57
N ILE A 144 -12.11 2.82 -7.16
CA ILE A 144 -10.95 2.35 -6.39
C ILE A 144 -11.37 1.66 -5.08
N HIS A 145 -12.28 2.27 -4.31
CA HIS A 145 -12.84 1.68 -3.09
C HIS A 145 -14.30 1.25 -3.30
N ALA A 146 -14.53 -0.05 -3.55
CA ALA A 146 -15.84 -0.59 -3.91
C ALA A 146 -16.77 -0.86 -2.72
N GLY A 147 -16.26 -0.91 -1.49
CA GLY A 147 -17.08 -0.94 -0.26
C GLY A 147 -16.63 -1.93 0.80
N LYS A 148 -15.93 -3.02 0.44
CA LYS A 148 -15.32 -3.93 1.40
C LYS A 148 -13.90 -3.47 1.75
N THR A 149 -13.53 -3.57 3.02
CA THR A 149 -12.19 -3.24 3.53
C THR A 149 -11.50 -4.50 4.03
N VAL A 150 -10.23 -4.68 3.65
CA VAL A 150 -9.38 -5.79 4.08
C VAL A 150 -8.56 -5.30 5.29
N PRO A 151 -8.92 -5.68 6.53
CA PRO A 151 -8.18 -5.22 7.69
C PRO A 151 -6.75 -5.78 7.67
N ILE A 152 -5.83 -5.09 8.34
CA ILE A 152 -4.44 -5.55 8.56
C ILE A 152 -4.14 -5.82 10.04
N VAL A 153 -5.21 -5.85 10.85
CA VAL A 153 -5.20 -6.19 12.27
C VAL A 153 -6.38 -7.11 12.59
N LYS A 154 -6.25 -7.89 13.66
CA LYS A 154 -7.35 -8.69 14.20
C LYS A 154 -8.51 -7.82 14.72
N GLY A 155 -9.71 -8.38 14.76
CA GLY A 155 -10.90 -7.74 15.36
C GLY A 155 -11.81 -6.99 14.39
N GLY A 156 -11.68 -7.23 13.08
CA GLY A 156 -12.58 -6.72 12.03
C GLY A 156 -13.84 -7.56 11.81
N GLU A 157 -14.63 -7.19 10.79
CA GLU A 157 -15.86 -7.90 10.42
C GLU A 157 -15.56 -9.25 9.76
N ALA A 158 -16.43 -10.24 10.02
CA ALA A 158 -16.37 -11.56 9.41
C ALA A 158 -16.97 -11.62 8.00
N THR A 159 -17.07 -10.47 7.32
CA THR A 159 -17.45 -10.37 5.91
C THR A 159 -16.51 -11.22 5.07
N MET A 160 -17.05 -11.92 4.07
CA MET A 160 -16.27 -12.82 3.22
C MET A 160 -15.95 -12.18 1.87
N MET A 161 -14.82 -12.60 1.30
CA MET A 161 -14.54 -12.38 -0.12
C MET A 161 -15.46 -13.27 -0.98
N GLU A 162 -15.97 -12.72 -2.06
CA GLU A 162 -16.89 -13.39 -2.98
C GLU A 162 -16.22 -13.66 -4.33
N GLU A 163 -16.76 -14.62 -5.07
CA GLU A 163 -16.28 -14.95 -6.41
C GLU A 163 -16.33 -13.72 -7.34
N ASN A 164 -15.27 -13.52 -8.13
CA ASN A 164 -15.10 -12.42 -9.09
C ASN A 164 -14.91 -11.01 -8.51
N GLU A 165 -14.76 -10.86 -7.20
CA GLU A 165 -14.30 -9.60 -6.61
C GLU A 165 -12.81 -9.36 -6.90
N VAL A 166 -12.43 -8.09 -7.03
CA VAL A 166 -11.03 -7.66 -7.16
C VAL A 166 -10.65 -6.92 -5.89
N TYR A 167 -9.43 -7.14 -5.39
CA TYR A 167 -8.95 -6.51 -4.17
C TYR A 167 -7.55 -5.91 -4.34
N ALA A 168 -7.33 -4.74 -3.76
CA ALA A 168 -6.01 -4.28 -3.35
C ALA A 168 -5.69 -4.92 -1.98
N ILE A 169 -4.62 -5.71 -1.93
CA ILE A 169 -4.06 -6.23 -0.68
C ILE A 169 -2.82 -5.41 -0.37
N GLU A 170 -2.95 -4.52 0.59
CA GLU A 170 -1.91 -3.59 1.01
C GLU A 170 -1.74 -3.64 2.53
N THR A 171 -0.50 -3.49 2.99
CA THR A 171 -0.19 -3.48 4.42
C THR A 171 0.79 -2.38 4.74
N PHE A 172 0.70 -1.87 5.96
CA PHE A 172 1.47 -0.72 6.41
C PHE A 172 2.11 -1.01 7.75
N GLY A 173 3.43 -1.12 7.78
CA GLY A 173 4.22 -1.29 9.01
C GLY A 173 4.75 0.05 9.51
N SER A 174 4.74 0.24 10.83
CA SER A 174 5.21 1.45 11.51
C SER A 174 6.04 1.12 12.73
N THR A 175 7.07 1.93 12.98
CA THR A 175 7.83 1.97 14.23
C THR A 175 7.22 2.96 15.24
N GLY A 176 6.15 3.66 14.85
CA GLY A 176 5.42 4.62 15.67
C GLY A 176 4.29 3.98 16.49
N ARG A 177 3.14 4.67 16.53
CA ARG A 177 1.97 4.24 17.30
C ARG A 177 1.12 3.18 16.61
N GLY A 178 1.33 2.94 15.30
CA GLY A 178 0.50 2.07 14.47
C GLY A 178 -0.93 2.60 14.26
N GLN A 179 -1.07 3.92 14.05
CA GLN A 179 -2.33 4.68 13.92
C GLN A 179 -2.08 5.97 13.15
#